data_AF-A0A937NU34-F1
#
_entry.id   AF-A0A937NU34-F1
#
_cell.length_a   1.000
_cell.length_b   1.000
_cell.length_c   1.000
_cell.angle_alpha   90.00
_cell.angle_beta   90.00
_cell.angle_gamma   90.00
#
_symmetry.space_group_name_H-M   'P 1'
#
loop_
_entity.id
_entity.type
_entity.pdbx_description
1 polymer ?
#
loop_
_entity_poly.entity_id
_entity_poly.type
_entity_poly.pdbx_seq_one_letter_code
_entity_poly.pdbx_strand_id
1 'polypeptide(L)'
;MIEIICTACGKDALLKREPVYEGFTKTGEELSCASCGHVYASEAEVPFKEQRKVEIFTDEDRPDQVDVFTDDEKQRVCRYCKHYVVNPFAQRCDLHVTFVEATDYCADFENPR
;
A
#
# COMPACT_ATOMS: atom_id res chain seq x y z
N MET A 1 -1.47 10.74 14.02
CA MET A 1 -1.80 12.17 14.20
C MET A 1 -1.88 12.42 15.69
N ILE A 2 -1.16 13.42 16.21
CA ILE A 2 -1.11 13.68 17.66
C ILE A 2 -1.99 14.89 17.94
N GLU A 3 -2.99 14.70 18.82
CA GLU A 3 -3.91 15.75 19.25
C GLU A 3 -3.40 16.41 20.53
N ILE A 4 -3.63 17.71 20.63
CA ILE A 4 -3.25 18.55 21.77
C ILE A 4 -4.40 19.49 22.12
N ILE A 5 -4.47 19.90 23.39
CA ILE A 5 -5.33 21.02 23.81
C ILE A 5 -4.44 22.24 23.96
N CYS A 6 -4.38 23.09 22.93
CA CYS A 6 -3.36 24.14 22.88
C CYS A 6 -3.51 25.15 24.04
N THR A 7 -2.46 25.33 24.84
CA THR A 7 -2.39 26.31 25.93
C THR A 7 -2.54 27.76 25.49
N ALA A 8 -2.19 28.09 24.24
CA ALA A 8 -2.26 29.46 23.73
C ALA A 8 -3.64 29.84 23.18
N CYS A 9 -4.34 28.94 22.50
CA CYS A 9 -5.65 29.23 21.89
C CYS A 9 -6.83 28.46 22.52
N GLY A 10 -6.57 27.52 23.41
CA GLY A 10 -7.57 26.71 24.13
C GLY A 10 -8.31 25.68 23.28
N LYS A 11 -7.96 25.51 22.00
CA LYS A 11 -8.66 24.61 21.07
C LYS A 11 -8.02 23.23 21.02
N ASP A 12 -8.85 22.23 20.73
CA ASP A 12 -8.40 20.94 20.21
C ASP A 12 -7.72 21.18 18.86
N ALA A 13 -6.44 20.83 18.78
CA ALA A 13 -5.62 21.04 17.60
C ALA A 13 -4.71 19.82 17.36
N LEU A 14 -4.16 19.75 16.15
CA LEU A 14 -3.09 18.81 15.84
C LEU A 14 -1.74 19.43 16.17
N LEU A 15 -0.81 18.62 16.68
CA LEU A 15 0.58 19.01 16.80
C LEU A 15 1.29 18.84 15.45
N LYS A 16 1.88 19.93 14.94
CA LYS A 16 2.81 19.90 13.80
C LYS A 16 4.22 19.68 14.32
N ARG A 17 4.98 18.83 13.64
CA ARG A 17 6.40 18.60 13.87
C ARG A 17 7.16 18.98 12.62
N GLU A 18 7.86 20.11 12.66
CA GLU A 18 8.60 20.61 11.51
C GLU A 18 10.10 20.42 11.76
N PRO A 19 10.82 19.70 10.89
CA PRO A 19 12.24 19.48 11.08
C PRO A 19 13.03 20.79 10.91
N VAL A 20 13.87 21.11 11.89
CA VAL A 20 14.81 22.24 11.83
C VAL A 20 16.15 21.73 11.31
N TYR A 21 16.71 22.45 10.34
CA TYR A 21 17.98 22.11 9.69
C TYR A 21 19.00 23.23 9.86
N GLU A 22 20.25 22.85 10.10
CA GLU A 22 21.42 23.71 9.92
C GLU A 22 22.20 23.22 8.70
N GLY A 23 22.09 23.96 7.60
CA GLY A 23 22.57 23.50 6.29
C GLY A 23 21.80 22.27 5.81
N PHE A 24 22.50 21.15 5.60
CA PHE A 24 21.91 19.87 5.18
C PHE A 24 21.70 18.88 6.34
N THR A 25 22.01 19.28 7.57
CA THR A 25 21.89 18.42 8.76
C THR A 25 20.66 18.79 9.56
N LYS A 26 19.79 17.82 9.84
CA LYS A 26 18.64 18.01 10.74
C LYS A 26 19.15 18.14 12.18
N THR A 27 18.91 19.29 12.81
CA THR A 27 19.37 19.59 14.17
C THR A 27 18.27 19.45 15.21
N GLY A 28 17.01 19.42 14.79
CA GLY A 28 15.89 19.20 15.71
C GLY A 28 14.54 19.17 15.02
N GLU A 29 13.49 19.32 15.83
CA GLU A 29 12.11 19.47 15.40
C GLU A 29 11.47 20.61 16.19
N GLU A 30 10.80 21.51 15.47
CA GLU A 30 9.94 22.53 16.06
C GLU A 30 8.53 21.93 16.22
N LEU A 31 7.97 22.10 17.42
CA LEU A 31 6.65 21.60 17.77
C LEU A 31 5.67 22.77 17.79
N SER A 32 4.68 22.79 16.91
CA SER A 32 3.74 23.91 16.81
C SER A 32 2.27 23.49 16.73
N CYS A 33 1.39 24.35 17.24
CA CYS A 33 -0.06 24.16 17.16
C CYS A 33 -0.54 24.40 15.72
N ALA A 34 -1.21 23.42 15.12
CA ALA A 34 -1.74 23.55 13.76
C ALA A 34 -2.78 24.69 13.59
N SER A 35 -3.48 25.07 14.66
CA SER A 35 -4.59 26.03 14.61
C SER A 35 -4.16 27.48 14.83
N CYS A 36 -3.18 27.75 15.69
CA CYS A 36 -2.74 29.13 16.00
C CYS A 36 -1.25 29.38 15.76
N GLY A 37 -0.47 28.35 15.43
CA GLY A 37 0.97 28.48 15.18
C GLY A 37 1.82 28.67 16.44
N HIS A 38 1.26 28.52 17.64
CA HIS A 38 2.05 28.61 18.86
C HIS A 38 3.12 27.51 18.90
N VAL A 39 4.38 27.91 19.10
CA VAL A 39 5.55 27.04 19.16
C VAL A 39 5.84 26.67 20.61
N TYR A 40 6.01 25.38 20.87
CA TYR A 40 6.38 24.83 22.17
C TYR A 40 7.90 24.69 22.27
N ALA A 41 8.46 25.03 23.44
CA ALA A 41 9.90 24.97 23.65
C ALA A 41 10.43 23.54 23.76
N SER A 42 9.58 22.60 24.21
CA SER A 42 9.93 21.18 24.34
C SER A 42 8.69 20.30 24.23
N GLU A 43 8.92 19.00 24.00
CA GLU A 43 7.83 18.01 23.96
C GLU A 43 7.11 17.88 25.32
N ALA A 44 7.83 18.09 26.43
CA ALA A 44 7.27 18.01 27.78
C ALA A 44 6.24 19.11 28.09
N GLU A 45 6.32 20.25 27.39
CA GLU A 45 5.38 21.36 27.53
C GLU A 45 4.12 21.20 26.66
N VAL A 46 4.10 20.19 25.79
CA VAL A 46 2.98 19.96 24.89
C VAL A 46 1.83 19.30 25.66
N PRO A 47 0.64 19.92 25.71
CA PRO A 47 -0.53 19.39 26.38
C PRO A 47 -1.20 18.30 25.52
N PHE A 48 -0.61 17.10 25.50
CA PHE A 48 -1.13 15.97 24.74
C PHE A 48 -2.51 15.53 25.23
N LYS A 49 -3.41 15.28 24.27
CA LYS A 49 -4.71 14.69 24.56
C LYS A 49 -4.56 13.17 24.61
N GLU A 50 -5.08 12.56 25.66
CA GLU A 50 -5.11 11.10 25.77
C GLU A 50 -5.96 10.50 24.65
N GLN A 51 -5.37 9.59 23.87
CA GLN A 51 -6.11 8.85 22.87
C GLN A 51 -6.91 7.76 23.56
N ARG A 52 -8.22 7.97 23.68
CA ARG A 52 -9.14 6.88 24.04
C ARG A 52 -9.29 5.95 22.85
N LYS A 53 -8.68 4.77 22.93
CA LYS A 53 -9.00 3.68 21.99
C LYS A 53 -10.46 3.28 22.22
N VAL A 54 -11.32 3.61 21.28
CA VAL A 54 -12.68 3.07 21.23
C VAL A 54 -12.63 1.87 20.30
N GLU A 55 -12.83 0.67 20.85
CA GLU A 55 -12.94 -0.55 20.06
C GLU A 55 -14.35 -0.59 19.47
N ILE A 56 -14.48 -0.09 18.24
CA ILE A 56 -15.75 -0.08 17.48
C ILE A 56 -15.95 -1.41 16.76
N PHE A 57 -14.86 -2.06 16.36
CA PHE A 57 -14.87 -3.35 15.68
C PHE A 57 -14.15 -4.37 16.52
N THR A 58 -14.73 -5.56 16.58
CA THR A 58 -14.19 -6.73 17.24
C THR A 58 -13.63 -7.72 16.22
N ASP A 59 -12.92 -8.75 16.69
CA ASP A 59 -12.49 -9.84 15.79
C ASP A 59 -13.70 -10.58 15.17
N GLU A 60 -14.91 -10.48 15.74
CA GLU A 60 -16.13 -11.05 15.18
C GLU A 60 -16.62 -10.28 13.93
N ASP A 61 -16.24 -9.01 13.79
CA ASP A 61 -16.54 -8.19 12.62
C ASP A 61 -15.56 -8.44 11.46
N ARG A 62 -14.49 -9.23 11.69
CA ARG A 62 -13.54 -9.59 10.64
C ARG A 62 -14.23 -10.55 9.67
N PRO A 63 -14.42 -10.16 8.39
CA PRO A 63 -14.96 -11.08 7.41
C PRO A 63 -14.00 -12.25 7.21
N ASP A 64 -14.55 -13.42 6.88
CA ASP A 64 -13.76 -14.58 6.50
C ASP A 64 -12.82 -14.22 5.35
N GLN A 65 -11.58 -14.70 5.45
CA GLN A 65 -10.62 -14.53 4.38
C GLN A 65 -11.05 -15.37 3.17
N VAL A 66 -11.51 -14.71 2.11
CA VAL A 66 -11.80 -15.36 0.84
C VAL A 66 -10.51 -15.44 0.03
N ASP A 67 -10.08 -16.67 -0.25
CA ASP A 67 -9.05 -16.89 -1.26
C ASP A 67 -9.70 -16.93 -2.64
N VAL A 68 -9.46 -15.89 -3.44
CA VAL A 68 -10.04 -15.71 -4.78
C VAL A 68 -9.12 -16.33 -5.85
N PHE A 69 -7.86 -16.60 -5.52
CA PHE A 69 -6.86 -17.08 -6.46
C PHE A 69 -6.65 -18.57 -6.26
N THR A 70 -6.98 -19.37 -7.27
CA THR A 70 -6.66 -20.80 -7.28
C THR A 70 -5.35 -21.04 -8.03
N ASP A 71 -4.54 -22.02 -7.63
CA ASP A 71 -3.30 -22.39 -8.35
C ASP A 71 -3.50 -22.77 -9.84
N ASP A 72 -4.75 -23.06 -10.24
CA ASP A 72 -5.16 -23.30 -11.63
C ASP A 72 -5.43 -22.01 -12.43
N GLU A 73 -4.97 -20.86 -11.94
CA GLU A 73 -4.96 -19.60 -12.70
C GLU A 73 -3.99 -19.59 -13.88
N LYS A 74 -3.18 -20.65 -14.03
CA LYS A 74 -2.65 -21.07 -15.33
C LYS A 74 -3.81 -21.58 -16.18
N GLN A 75 -4.73 -20.68 -16.47
CA GLN A 75 -5.78 -20.80 -17.46
C GLN A 75 -5.18 -21.39 -18.74
N ARG A 76 -6.00 -21.99 -19.60
CA ARG A 76 -5.61 -22.66 -20.86
C ARG A 76 -5.04 -21.67 -21.89
N VAL A 77 -4.08 -20.84 -21.53
CA VAL A 77 -3.49 -19.78 -22.32
C VAL A 77 -2.22 -20.27 -22.99
N CYS A 78 -1.96 -19.77 -24.19
CA CYS A 78 -0.86 -20.21 -25.03
C CYS A 78 0.49 -20.17 -24.31
N ARG A 79 0.76 -19.15 -23.47
CA ARG A 79 2.03 -19.06 -22.70
C ARG A 79 2.39 -20.31 -21.91
N TYR A 80 1.40 -21.01 -21.37
CA TYR A 80 1.61 -22.21 -20.53
C TYR A 80 1.38 -23.51 -21.31
N CYS A 81 1.13 -23.45 -22.61
CA CYS A 81 0.93 -24.61 -23.46
C CYS A 81 2.27 -25.17 -23.93
N LYS A 82 2.39 -26.49 -23.99
CA LYS A 82 3.54 -27.22 -24.51
C LYS A 82 3.93 -26.83 -25.94
N HIS A 83 2.94 -26.44 -26.75
CA HIS A 83 3.09 -26.14 -28.17
C HIS A 83 3.44 -24.67 -28.45
N TYR A 84 3.65 -23.86 -27.41
CA TYR A 84 3.96 -22.45 -27.54
C TYR A 84 5.45 -22.22 -27.74
N VAL A 85 5.80 -21.62 -28.87
CA VAL A 85 7.19 -21.37 -29.26
C VAL A 85 7.40 -19.87 -29.39
N VAL A 86 8.37 -19.36 -28.63
CA VAL A 86 8.81 -17.96 -28.71
C VAL A 86 10.14 -17.91 -29.44
N ASN A 87 10.21 -17.08 -30.48
CA ASN A 87 11.48 -16.64 -31.06
C ASN A 87 11.58 -15.10 -30.95
N PRO A 88 12.75 -14.50 -31.24
CA PRO A 88 12.95 -13.05 -31.09
C PRO A 88 12.02 -12.15 -31.93
N PHE A 89 11.33 -12.70 -32.92
CA PHE A 89 10.52 -11.96 -33.89
C PHE A 89 9.03 -12.30 -33.83
N ALA A 90 8.66 -13.41 -33.18
CA ALA A 90 7.33 -13.99 -33.25
C ALA A 90 7.03 -14.95 -32.10
N GLN A 91 5.77 -14.95 -31.71
CA GLN A 91 5.15 -15.94 -30.83
C GLN A 91 4.21 -16.79 -31.71
N ARG A 92 4.39 -18.11 -31.71
CA ARG A 92 3.62 -19.00 -32.58
C ARG A 92 3.18 -20.27 -31.85
N CYS A 93 2.08 -20.85 -32.31
CA CYS A 93 1.67 -22.20 -31.96
C CYS A 93 2.27 -23.19 -32.97
N ASP A 94 3.04 -24.17 -32.49
CA ASP A 94 3.65 -25.19 -33.35
C ASP A 94 2.62 -26.22 -33.86
N LEU A 95 1.55 -26.46 -33.09
CA LEU A 95 0.47 -27.38 -33.46
C LEU A 95 -0.40 -26.85 -34.62
N HIS A 96 -0.80 -25.58 -34.55
CA HIS A 96 -1.68 -24.95 -35.55
C HIS A 96 -0.93 -24.12 -36.60
N VAL A 97 0.39 -23.98 -36.47
CA VAL A 97 1.27 -23.25 -37.40
C VAL A 97 0.76 -21.83 -37.66
N THR A 98 0.40 -21.11 -36.59
CA THR A 98 -0.13 -19.75 -36.63
C THR A 98 0.53 -18.86 -35.57
N PHE A 99 0.52 -17.55 -35.80
CA PHE A 99 0.87 -16.57 -34.78
C PHE A 99 -0.21 -16.55 -33.69
N VAL A 100 0.24 -16.43 -32.44
CA VAL A 100 -0.61 -16.37 -31.24
C VAL A 100 0.00 -15.40 -30.24
N GLU A 101 -0.82 -14.84 -29.37
CA GLU A 101 -0.37 -14.08 -28.21
C GLU A 101 -0.25 -14.99 -26.97
N ALA A 102 0.63 -14.62 -26.05
CA ALA A 102 0.82 -15.33 -24.79
C ALA A 102 -0.47 -15.55 -23.98
N THR A 103 -1.43 -14.61 -24.09
CA THR A 103 -2.71 -14.62 -23.37
C THR A 103 -3.86 -15.27 -24.12
N ASP A 104 -3.65 -15.73 -25.36
CA ASP A 104 -4.71 -16.38 -26.15
C ASP A 104 -5.15 -17.69 -25.49
N TYR A 105 -6.45 -17.92 -25.39
CA TYR A 105 -7.02 -19.17 -24.91
C TYR A 105 -6.97 -20.27 -25.98
N CYS A 106 -6.55 -21.47 -25.59
CA CYS A 106 -6.39 -22.62 -26.47
C CYS A 106 -7.36 -23.76 -26.09
N ALA A 107 -8.14 -24.23 -27.06
CA ALA A 107 -9.00 -25.40 -26.87
C ALA A 107 -8.18 -26.70 -26.75
N ASP A 108 -7.09 -26.80 -27.51
CA ASP A 108 -6.16 -27.93 -27.57
C ASP A 108 -4.96 -27.73 -26.61
N PHE A 109 -5.23 -27.16 -25.43
CA PHE A 109 -4.20 -26.88 -24.45
C PHE A 109 -3.60 -28.15 -23.87
N GLU A 110 -2.28 -28.27 -23.94
CA GLU A 110 -1.51 -29.33 -23.30
C GLU A 110 -0.49 -28.74 -22.33
N ASN A 111 -0.51 -29.21 -21.08
CA ASN A 111 0.45 -28.77 -20.07
C ASN A 111 1.85 -29.38 -20.37
N PRO A 112 2.94 -28.58 -20.39
CA PRO A 112 4.28 -29.04 -20.76
C PRO A 112 4.86 -30.15 -19.86
N ARG A 113 4.35 -30.34 -18.63
CA ARG A 113 4.91 -31.16 -17.52
C ARG A 113 6.30 -30.74 -17.05
#